data_AF-A0A2M6GI96-F1
#
_entry.id   AF-A0A2M6GI96-F1
#
_cell.length_a   1.000
_cell.length_b   1.000
_cell.length_c   1.000
_cell.angle_alpha   90.00
_cell.angle_beta   90.00
_cell.angle_gamma   90.00
#
_symmetry.space_group_name_H-M   'P 1'
#
loop_
_entity.id
_entity.type
_entity.pdbx_description
1 polymer ?
#
loop_
_entity_poly.entity_id
_entity_poly.type
_entity_poly.pdbx_seq_one_letter_code
_entity_poly.pdbx_strand_id
1 'polypeptide(L)' 'MPLTGRNTADAIRSGVMHGTVAELNGIIQAYRVQSPDLVVVLCGGDAAFFETNLKATIFVVPELVLIGLNRILNYNE' A
#
# COMPACT_ATOMS: atom_id res chain seq x y z
N MET A 1 -10.05 12.95 5.72
CA MET A 1 -11.44 12.45 5.74
C MET A 1 -11.79 12.06 7.17
N PRO A 2 -13.00 12.35 7.69
CA PRO A 2 -13.37 12.00 9.08
C PRO A 2 -13.51 10.49 9.27
N LEU A 3 -13.23 9.98 10.49
CA LEU A 3 -13.39 8.57 10.84
C LEU A 3 -14.86 8.13 10.84
N THR A 4 -15.78 8.98 11.28
CA THR A 4 -17.22 8.68 11.30
C THR A 4 -17.93 9.45 10.18
N GLY A 5 -18.62 8.72 9.29
CA GLY A 5 -19.44 9.32 8.23
C GLY A 5 -20.78 9.84 8.75
N ARG A 6 -21.34 10.86 8.10
CA ARG A 6 -22.64 11.47 8.47
C ARG A 6 -23.81 11.04 7.58
N ASN A 7 -23.51 10.29 6.52
CA ASN A 7 -24.46 9.66 5.62
C ASN A 7 -23.83 8.36 5.10
N THR A 8 -24.62 7.55 4.40
CA THR A 8 -24.18 6.25 3.89
C THR A 8 -22.93 6.34 3.02
N ALA A 9 -22.86 7.31 2.10
CA ALA A 9 -21.71 7.46 1.20
C ALA A 9 -20.43 7.82 1.96
N ASP A 10 -20.52 8.73 2.95
CA ASP A 10 -19.39 9.09 3.80
C ASP A 10 -18.96 7.95 4.72
N ALA A 11 -19.91 7.17 5.23
CA ALA A 11 -19.63 6.02 6.08
C ALA A 11 -18.89 4.92 5.32
N ILE A 12 -19.34 4.61 4.10
CA ILE A 12 -18.67 3.66 3.20
C ILE A 12 -17.26 4.14 2.89
N ARG A 13 -17.11 5.38 2.42
CA ARG A 13 -15.81 5.94 2.06
C ARG A 13 -14.86 5.94 3.25
N SER A 14 -15.33 6.34 4.44
CA SER A 14 -14.54 6.30 5.66
C SER A 14 -14.10 4.89 6.04
N GLY A 15 -15.03 3.94 6.04
CA GLY A 15 -14.76 2.55 6.40
C GLY A 15 -13.71 1.92 5.49
N VAL A 16 -13.83 2.13 4.17
CA VAL A 16 -12.86 1.62 3.20
C VAL A 16 -11.48 2.22 3.44
N MET A 17 -11.32 3.55 3.43
CA MET A 17 -9.96 4.10 3.50
C MET A 17 -9.29 3.84 4.86
N HIS A 18 -10.00 4.05 5.97
CA HIS A 18 -9.41 3.83 7.30
C HIS A 18 -9.21 2.34 7.58
N GLY A 19 -10.13 1.49 7.12
CA GLY A 19 -10.03 0.04 7.23
C GLY A 19 -8.80 -0.48 6.48
N THR A 20 -8.65 -0.14 5.21
CA THR A 20 -7.48 -0.56 4.41
C THR A 20 -6.17 -0.05 5.00
N VAL A 21 -6.10 1.19 5.49
CA VAL A 21 -4.90 1.72 6.16
C VAL A 21 -4.60 0.95 7.45
N ALA A 22 -5.61 0.61 8.25
CA ALA A 22 -5.44 -0.18 9.46
C ALA A 22 -4.97 -1.61 9.16
N GLU A 23 -5.56 -2.26 8.16
CA GLU A 23 -5.19 -3.60 7.69
C GLU A 23 -3.74 -3.64 7.21
N LEU A 24 -3.34 -2.69 6.35
CA LEU A 24 -1.97 -2.61 5.84
C LEU A 24 -0.96 -2.41 6.98
N ASN A 25 -1.21 -1.48 7.91
CA ASN A 25 -0.32 -1.27 9.05
C ASN A 25 -0.23 -2.52 9.94
N GLY A 26 -1.35 -3.18 10.22
CA GLY A 26 -1.39 -4.39 11.05
C GLY A 26 -0.63 -5.55 10.41
N ILE A 27 -0.82 -5.79 9.11
CA ILE A 27 -0.13 -6.84 8.37
C ILE A 27 1.37 -6.57 8.31
N ILE A 28 1.78 -5.34 7.96
CA ILE A 28 3.19 -4.95 7.92
C ILE A 28 3.84 -5.17 9.29
N GLN A 29 3.19 -4.75 10.38
CA GLN A 29 3.70 -4.95 11.72
C GLN A 29 3.85 -6.43 12.07
N ALA A 30 2.84 -7.26 11.76
CA ALA A 30 2.86 -8.69 12.04
C ALA A 30 4.01 -9.42 11.31
N TYR A 31 4.30 -9.04 10.07
CA TYR A 31 5.45 -9.59 9.34
C TYR A 31 6.78 -9.04 9.84
N ARG A 32 6.84 -7.78 10.27
CA ARG A 32 8.08 -7.17 10.76
C ARG A 32 8.59 -7.80 12.06
N VAL A 33 7.69 -8.34 12.88
CA VAL A 33 8.07 -9.14 14.07
C VAL A 33 8.81 -10.42 13.67
N GLN A 34 8.44 -11.02 12.53
CA GLN A 34 9.04 -12.26 12.02
C GLN A 34 10.27 -12.01 11.16
N SER A 35 10.32 -10.87 10.47
CA SER A 35 11.42 -10.45 9.60
C SER A 35 11.75 -8.97 9.86
N PRO A 36 12.74 -8.69 10.73
CA PRO A 36 13.11 -7.31 11.09
C PRO A 36 13.53 -6.45 9.89
N ASP A 37 14.15 -7.09 8.88
CA ASP A 37 14.64 -6.45 7.66
C ASP A 37 13.59 -6.40 6.53
N LEU A 38 12.30 -6.56 6.88
CA LEU A 38 11.20 -6.51 5.92
C LEU A 38 11.25 -5.20 5.11
N VAL A 39 11.39 -5.35 3.80
CA VAL A 39 11.20 -4.29 2.83
C VAL A 39 9.78 -4.36 2.29
N VAL A 40 9.05 -3.26 2.40
CA VAL A 40 7.68 -3.15 1.89
C VAL A 40 7.70 -2.28 0.64
N VAL A 41 7.23 -2.85 -0.48
CA VAL A 41 7.06 -2.15 -1.75
C VAL A 41 5.57 -2.11 -2.09
N LEU A 42 5.05 -0.93 -2.40
CA LEU A 42 3.68 -0.70 -2.81
C LEU A 42 3.62 -0.25 -4.27
N CYS A 43 2.69 -0.80 -5.03
CA CYS A 43 2.53 -0.56 -6.46
C CYS A 43 1.06 -0.34 -6.81
N GLY A 44 0.77 -0.01 -8.08
CA GLY A 44 -0.59 0.26 -8.54
C GLY A 44 -0.99 1.74 -8.44
N GLY A 45 -2.11 2.08 -9.08
CA GLY A 45 -2.52 3.48 -9.30
C GLY A 45 -2.81 4.28 -8.03
N ASP A 46 -3.29 3.61 -6.97
CA ASP A 46 -3.62 4.27 -5.70
C ASP A 46 -2.44 4.30 -4.70
N ALA A 47 -1.26 3.81 -5.08
CA ALA A 47 -0.13 3.68 -4.15
C ALA A 47 0.29 5.03 -3.53
N ALA A 48 0.23 6.12 -4.30
CA ALA A 48 0.53 7.47 -3.82
C ALA A 48 -0.43 7.94 -2.72
N PHE A 49 -1.70 7.51 -2.74
CA PHE A 49 -2.64 7.84 -1.68
C PHE A 49 -2.20 7.20 -0.34
N PHE A 50 -1.72 5.96 -0.37
CA PHE A 50 -1.35 5.23 0.83
C PHE A 50 0.01 5.63 1.39
N GLU A 51 0.92 6.16 0.55
CA GLU A 51 2.22 6.68 0.98
C GLU A 51 2.11 7.65 2.16
N THR A 52 1.20 8.62 2.06
CA THR A 52 1.03 9.64 3.10
C THR A 52 0.28 9.15 4.34
N ASN A 53 -0.35 7.97 4.27
CA ASN A 53 -1.24 7.46 5.32
C ASN A 53 -0.68 6.24 6.08
N LEU A 54 0.35 5.57 5.55
CA LEU A 54 1.00 4.45 6.20
C LEU A 54 2.13 4.91 7.13
N LYS A 55 2.23 4.29 8.31
CA LYS A 55 3.26 4.66 9.31
C LYS A 55 4.60 3.99 9.06
N ALA A 56 4.60 2.87 8.34
CA ALA A 56 5.80 2.13 8.02
C ALA A 56 6.58 2.83 6.90
N THR A 57 7.92 2.75 6.95
CA THR A 57 8.75 3.06 5.79
C THR A 57 8.41 2.08 4.67
N ILE A 58 7.82 2.59 3.60
CA ILE A 58 7.47 1.84 2.39
C ILE A 58 8.14 2.50 1.17
N PHE A 59 8.29 1.74 0.09
CA PHE A 59 8.69 2.28 -1.20
C PHE A 59 7.53 2.20 -2.17
N VAL A 60 7.17 3.32 -2.80
CA VAL A 60 6.12 3.36 -3.82
C VAL A 60 6.75 3.27 -5.20
N VAL A 61 6.36 2.25 -5.96
CA VAL A 61 6.82 1.99 -7.33
C VAL A 61 5.61 1.61 -8.20
N PRO A 62 4.84 2.58 -8.73
CA PRO A 62 3.60 2.29 -9.44
C PRO A 62 3.78 1.37 -10.64
N GLU A 63 4.88 1.53 -11.38
CA GLU A 63 5.23 0.81 -12.60
C GLU A 63 6.05 -0.47 -12.35
N LEU A 64 6.05 -1.04 -11.13
CA LEU A 64 6.92 -2.17 -10.78
C LEU A 64 6.79 -3.34 -11.77
N VAL A 65 5.57 -3.64 -12.23
CA VAL A 65 5.33 -4.69 -13.24
C VAL A 65 6.02 -4.36 -14.57
N LEU A 66 5.94 -3.11 -15.04
CA LEU A 66 6.58 -2.70 -16.29
C LEU A 66 8.10 -2.73 -16.19
N ILE A 67 8.65 -2.30 -15.06
CA ILE A 67 10.10 -2.40 -14.77
C ILE A 67 10.54 -3.87 -14.83
N GLY A 68 9.77 -4.76 -14.19
CA GLY A 68 10.04 -6.20 -14.20
C GLY A 68 10.00 -6.81 -15.61
N LEU A 69 8.95 -6.51 -16.39
CA LEU A 69 8.80 -7.02 -17.76
C LEU A 69 9.94 -6.55 -18.67
N ASN A 70 10.29 -5.26 -18.62
CA ASN A 70 11.40 -4.72 -19.39
C ASN A 70 12.74 -5.38 -19.01
N ARG A 71 12.93 -5.68 -17.71
CA ARG A 71 14.14 -6.38 -17.24
C ARG A 71 14.22 -7.81 -17.76
N ILE A 72 13.10 -8.52 -17.79
CA ILE A 72 13.03 -9.88 -18.35
C ILE A 72 13.31 -9.85 -19.86
N LEU A 73 12.74 -8.89 -20.59
CA LEU A 73 13.01 -8.72 -22.02
C LEU A 73 14.51 -8.53 -22.30
N ASN A 74 15.14 -7.55 -21.64
CA ASN A 74 16.57 -7.25 -21.82
C ASN A 74 17.52 -8.39 -21.40
N TYR A 75 17.07 -9.32 -20.57
CA TYR A 75 17.87 -10.49 -20.18
C TYR A 75 17.85 -11.60 -21.24
N ASN A 76 16.81 -11.67 -22.07
CA ASN A 76 16.61 -12.71 -23.06
C ASN A 76 16.91 -12.26 -24.50
N GLU A 77 17.32 -11.00 -24.68
CA GLU A 77 17.98 -10.53 -25.91
C GLU A 77 19.46 -10.93 -25.92
#